data_AF-A0A183CQQ0-F1
#
_entry.id   AF-A0A183CQQ0-F1
#
_cell.length_a   1.000
_cell.length_b   1.000
_cell.length_c   1.000
_cell.angle_alpha   90.00
_cell.angle_beta   90.00
_cell.angle_gamma   90.00
#
_symmetry.space_group_name_H-M   'P 1'
#
loop_
_entity.id
_entity.type
_entity.pdbx_description
1 polymer ?
#
loop_
_entity_poly.entity_id
_entity_poly.type
_entity_poly.pdbx_seq_one_letter_code
_entity_poly.pdbx_strand_id
1 'polypeptide(L)'
;LDRVQPKHQKVTESIRSIRSQGVRLMGSGPKMSQNSKTKMVVLYQAAQKQCEMEHSYLEQILSDMQVGAIPQDSDEHITEGDFVAAFVEDIWILAEVKKQISTYKYEVKDVDDDDEEGEKLLTVPTGRLIPLPHFRADPRRHAHALFPVGAIVLALYPQTTCFYKGIVESPPTGPNDDYLVAFEDSTFPSGYSPTLPVPQLYVLTHCEVPQQHRKRRKSPLSSDLTDEAQSD
;
A
#
# COMPACT_ATOMS: atom_id res chain seq x y z
N LEU A 1 2.51 3.11 -18.32
CA LEU A 1 2.03 3.94 -19.45
C LEU A 1 1.65 3.12 -20.70
N ASP A 2 2.43 2.10 -21.06
CA ASP A 2 2.17 1.25 -22.24
C ASP A 2 0.81 0.52 -22.26
N ARG A 3 0.23 0.24 -21.09
CA ARG A 3 -1.10 -0.38 -20.98
C ARG A 3 -2.27 0.62 -21.18
N VAL A 4 -2.02 1.93 -21.06
CA VAL A 4 -3.06 2.98 -21.05
C VAL A 4 -3.26 3.59 -22.45
N GLN A 5 -2.19 3.73 -23.24
CA GLN A 5 -2.27 4.32 -24.58
C GLN A 5 -3.19 3.57 -25.56
N PRO A 6 -3.17 2.24 -25.66
CA PRO A 6 -4.02 1.51 -26.60
C PRO A 6 -5.52 1.68 -26.29
N LYS A 7 -5.87 1.93 -25.02
CA LYS A 7 -7.26 2.09 -24.57
C LYS A 7 -7.77 3.51 -24.78
N HIS A 8 -6.95 4.52 -24.51
CA HIS A 8 -7.24 5.91 -24.91
C HIS A 8 -7.54 6.02 -26.41
N GLN A 9 -6.80 5.26 -27.23
CA GLN A 9 -7.04 5.18 -28.66
C GLN A 9 -8.40 4.57 -29.01
N LYS A 10 -8.85 3.50 -28.31
CA LYS A 10 -10.20 2.92 -28.49
C LYS A 10 -11.32 3.90 -28.15
N VAL A 11 -11.19 4.67 -27.08
CA VAL A 11 -12.17 5.72 -26.72
C VAL A 11 -12.21 6.80 -27.81
N THR A 12 -11.04 7.26 -28.25
CA THR A 12 -10.91 8.28 -29.30
C THR A 12 -11.52 7.81 -30.63
N GLU A 13 -11.29 6.55 -31.01
CA GLU A 13 -11.85 5.93 -32.20
C GLU A 13 -13.37 5.76 -32.09
N SER A 14 -13.88 5.38 -30.92
CA SER A 14 -15.31 5.28 -30.65
C SER A 14 -16.00 6.64 -30.80
N ILE A 15 -15.45 7.69 -30.19
CA ILE A 15 -15.94 9.08 -30.30
C ILE A 15 -15.91 9.55 -31.77
N ARG A 16 -14.82 9.26 -32.50
CA ARG A 16 -14.71 9.59 -33.93
C ARG A 16 -15.75 8.86 -34.77
N SER A 17 -16.00 7.58 -34.49
CA SER A 17 -17.01 6.77 -35.17
C SER A 17 -18.41 7.35 -34.95
N ILE A 18 -18.75 7.72 -33.72
CA ILE A 18 -20.04 8.35 -33.37
C ILE A 18 -20.22 9.68 -34.09
N ARG A 19 -19.21 10.54 -34.13
CA ARG A 19 -19.27 11.79 -34.92
C ARG A 19 -19.51 11.50 -36.40
N SER A 20 -18.78 10.55 -36.98
CA SER A 20 -18.92 10.21 -38.41
C SER A 20 -20.27 9.59 -38.77
N GLN A 21 -20.82 8.75 -37.89
CA GLN A 21 -22.11 8.09 -38.10
C GLN A 21 -23.26 9.04 -37.78
N GLY A 22 -23.09 9.91 -36.78
CA GLY A 22 -24.07 10.94 -36.44
C GLY A 22 -24.23 11.98 -37.54
N VAL A 23 -23.13 12.44 -38.15
CA VAL A 23 -23.19 13.33 -39.34
C VAL A 23 -23.96 12.67 -40.49
N ARG A 24 -23.76 11.36 -40.71
CA ARG A 24 -24.47 10.60 -41.76
C ARG A 24 -25.96 10.41 -41.45
N LEU A 25 -26.34 10.25 -40.19
CA LEU A 25 -27.73 10.03 -39.76
C LEU A 25 -28.54 11.33 -39.64
N MET A 26 -27.87 12.47 -39.43
CA MET A 26 -28.48 13.81 -39.34
C MET A 26 -28.98 14.33 -40.69
N GLY A 27 -28.34 13.97 -41.80
CA GLY A 27 -28.70 14.44 -43.15
C GLY A 27 -28.59 15.97 -43.31
N SER A 28 -28.90 16.49 -44.51
CA SER A 28 -28.75 17.91 -44.86
C SER A 28 -29.94 18.82 -44.45
N GLY A 29 -30.95 18.26 -43.77
CA GLY A 29 -32.25 18.92 -43.53
C GLY A 29 -32.60 19.11 -42.05
N PRO A 30 -33.55 20.00 -41.71
CA PRO A 30 -33.80 20.47 -40.34
C PRO A 30 -34.50 19.47 -39.41
N LYS A 31 -34.91 18.28 -39.89
CA LYS A 31 -35.66 17.29 -39.08
C LYS A 31 -35.17 15.87 -39.34
N MET A 32 -34.86 15.16 -38.25
CA MET A 32 -34.37 13.77 -38.26
C MET A 32 -35.52 12.75 -38.18
N SER A 33 -35.42 11.67 -38.96
CA SER A 33 -36.36 10.54 -38.94
C SER A 33 -36.36 9.83 -37.58
N GLN A 34 -37.50 9.25 -37.18
CA GLN A 34 -37.60 8.45 -35.94
C GLN A 34 -36.60 7.29 -35.92
N ASN A 35 -36.40 6.60 -37.04
CA ASN A 35 -35.39 5.53 -37.13
C ASN A 35 -33.96 6.07 -36.95
N SER A 36 -33.67 7.26 -37.48
CA SER A 36 -32.37 7.92 -37.30
C SER A 36 -32.17 8.37 -35.86
N LYS A 37 -33.23 8.86 -35.18
CA LYS A 37 -33.20 9.19 -33.74
C LYS A 37 -32.89 7.96 -32.90
N THR A 38 -33.57 6.84 -33.12
CA THR A 38 -33.31 5.59 -32.40
C THR A 38 -31.87 5.11 -32.60
N LYS A 39 -31.35 5.15 -33.84
CA LYS A 39 -29.95 4.81 -34.12
C LYS A 39 -28.96 5.73 -33.41
N MET A 40 -29.26 7.04 -33.36
CA MET A 40 -28.44 8.01 -32.63
C MET A 40 -28.42 7.75 -31.12
N VAL A 41 -29.57 7.39 -30.52
CA VAL A 41 -29.66 7.04 -29.10
C VAL A 41 -28.82 5.79 -28.80
N VAL A 42 -28.90 4.75 -29.63
CA VAL A 42 -28.10 3.53 -29.47
C VAL A 42 -26.59 3.82 -29.58
N LEU A 43 -26.18 4.66 -30.53
CA LEU A 43 -24.78 5.08 -30.65
C LEU A 43 -24.29 5.85 -29.43
N TYR A 44 -25.13 6.74 -28.89
CA TYR A 44 -24.82 7.46 -27.65
C TYR A 44 -24.71 6.54 -26.44
N GLN A 45 -25.64 5.60 -26.27
CA GLN A 45 -25.62 4.64 -25.18
C GLN A 45 -24.39 3.72 -25.24
N ALA A 46 -24.02 3.26 -26.44
CA ALA A 46 -22.80 2.47 -26.64
C ALA A 46 -21.53 3.28 -26.29
N ALA A 47 -21.49 4.56 -26.67
CA ALA A 47 -20.41 5.47 -26.31
C ALA A 47 -20.27 5.62 -24.79
N GLN A 48 -21.40 5.87 -24.14
CA GLN A 48 -21.46 6.11 -22.71
C GLN A 48 -21.00 4.87 -21.94
N LYS A 49 -21.48 3.69 -22.31
CA LYS A 49 -21.04 2.42 -21.72
C LYS A 49 -19.54 2.18 -21.88
N GLN A 50 -18.97 2.53 -23.03
CA GLN A 50 -17.53 2.43 -23.25
C GLN A 50 -16.76 3.39 -22.32
N CYS A 51 -17.21 4.63 -22.17
CA CYS A 51 -16.61 5.58 -21.23
C CYS A 51 -16.70 5.10 -19.77
N GLU A 52 -17.84 4.57 -19.35
CA GLU A 52 -18.06 4.04 -17.99
C GLU A 52 -17.12 2.87 -17.67
N MET A 53 -16.96 1.92 -18.60
CA MET A 53 -16.02 0.80 -18.43
C MET A 53 -14.56 1.26 -18.32
N GLU A 54 -14.16 2.25 -19.13
CA GLU A 54 -12.78 2.78 -19.07
C GLU A 54 -12.54 3.61 -17.81
N HIS A 55 -13.54 4.36 -17.35
CA HIS A 55 -13.48 5.05 -16.05
C HIS A 55 -13.32 4.05 -14.90
N SER A 56 -14.14 3.00 -14.85
CA SER A 56 -14.02 1.94 -13.84
C SER A 56 -12.66 1.24 -13.87
N TYR A 57 -12.06 1.05 -15.05
CA TYR A 57 -10.74 0.45 -15.19
C TYR A 57 -9.61 1.41 -14.75
N LEU A 58 -9.76 2.71 -15.00
CA LEU A 58 -8.83 3.72 -14.49
C LEU A 58 -8.93 3.84 -12.97
N GLU A 59 -10.13 3.79 -12.40
CA GLU A 59 -10.33 3.73 -10.94
C GLU A 59 -9.69 2.47 -10.35
N GLN A 60 -9.79 1.32 -11.01
CA GLN A 60 -9.08 0.11 -10.61
C GLN A 60 -7.55 0.29 -10.68
N ILE A 61 -7.00 0.85 -11.76
CA ILE A 61 -5.56 1.16 -11.82
C ILE A 61 -5.16 2.14 -10.73
N LEU A 62 -6.01 3.13 -10.43
CA LEU A 62 -5.76 4.13 -9.39
C LEU A 62 -5.84 3.53 -7.99
N SER A 63 -6.72 2.55 -7.75
CA SER A 63 -6.78 1.80 -6.49
C SER A 63 -5.60 0.85 -6.34
N ASP A 64 -5.15 0.24 -7.44
CA ASP A 64 -3.97 -0.63 -7.48
C ASP A 64 -2.66 0.17 -7.38
N MET A 65 -2.71 1.50 -7.52
CA MET A 65 -1.54 2.34 -7.32
C MET A 65 -1.35 2.58 -5.82
N GLN A 66 -0.36 1.89 -5.26
CA GLN A 66 0.11 2.04 -3.89
C GLN A 66 0.76 3.43 -3.69
N VAL A 67 -0.06 4.49 -3.57
CA VAL A 67 0.40 5.89 -3.48
C VAL A 67 0.48 6.35 -2.04
N GLY A 68 1.70 6.73 -1.61
CA GLY A 68 1.93 7.37 -0.31
C GLY A 68 1.32 6.61 0.88
N ALA A 69 0.49 7.31 1.64
CA ALA A 69 -0.12 6.84 2.89
C ALA A 69 -1.47 6.11 2.72
N ILE A 70 -1.91 5.83 1.50
CA ILE A 70 -3.16 5.10 1.28
C ILE A 70 -2.99 3.67 1.81
N PRO A 71 -3.86 3.22 2.75
CA PRO A 71 -3.80 1.86 3.25
C PRO A 71 -4.00 0.85 2.12
N GLN A 72 -3.15 -0.17 2.07
CA GLN A 72 -3.36 -1.30 1.18
C GLN A 72 -4.38 -2.26 1.80
N ASP A 73 -5.28 -2.78 0.96
CA ASP A 73 -6.18 -3.84 1.37
C ASP A 73 -5.37 -5.12 1.64
N SER A 74 -5.75 -5.87 2.68
CA SER A 74 -5.00 -7.06 3.11
C SER A 74 -4.95 -8.20 2.08
N ASP A 75 -5.78 -8.13 1.05
CA ASP A 75 -5.84 -9.08 -0.06
C ASP A 75 -4.96 -8.67 -1.25
N GLU A 76 -4.27 -7.53 -1.17
CA GLU A 76 -3.37 -7.04 -2.21
C GLU A 76 -2.16 -7.99 -2.35
N HIS A 77 -1.91 -8.43 -3.59
CA HIS A 77 -0.92 -9.46 -3.86
C HIS A 77 0.48 -8.86 -3.83
N ILE A 78 1.19 -9.03 -2.70
CA ILE A 78 2.65 -8.91 -2.65
C ILE A 78 3.25 -9.90 -3.67
N THR A 79 4.07 -9.40 -4.60
CA THR A 79 4.69 -10.16 -5.69
C THR A 79 6.21 -10.24 -5.59
N GLU A 80 6.82 -11.13 -6.37
CA GLU A 80 8.29 -11.25 -6.48
C GLU A 80 8.89 -9.96 -7.04
N GLY A 81 9.93 -9.46 -6.37
CA GLY A 81 10.60 -8.19 -6.66
C GLY A 81 10.06 -6.99 -5.88
N ASP A 82 8.93 -7.12 -5.18
CA ASP A 82 8.39 -6.04 -4.35
C ASP A 82 9.26 -5.82 -3.11
N PHE A 83 9.43 -4.56 -2.73
CA PHE A 83 10.05 -4.20 -1.45
C PHE A 83 9.00 -4.12 -0.35
N VAL A 84 9.35 -4.65 0.82
CA VAL A 84 8.48 -4.74 1.99
C VAL A 84 9.26 -4.33 3.25
N ALA A 85 8.55 -3.79 4.24
CA ALA A 85 9.03 -3.84 5.62
C ALA A 85 8.65 -5.21 6.20
N ALA A 86 9.64 -5.97 6.64
CA ALA A 86 9.47 -7.30 7.20
C ALA A 86 9.81 -7.30 8.70
N PHE A 87 8.93 -7.84 9.54
CA PHE A 87 9.18 -7.96 10.97
C PHE A 87 9.90 -9.27 11.30
N VAL A 88 11.19 -9.19 11.57
CA VAL A 88 12.10 -10.30 11.84
C VAL A 88 12.89 -10.01 13.12
N GLU A 89 12.95 -10.97 14.04
CA GLU A 89 13.74 -10.86 15.29
C GLU A 89 13.50 -9.54 16.07
N ASP A 90 12.23 -9.16 16.19
CA ASP A 90 11.76 -7.95 16.88
C ASP A 90 12.15 -6.61 16.23
N ILE A 91 12.61 -6.63 14.97
CA ILE A 91 13.00 -5.46 14.19
C ILE A 91 12.25 -5.46 12.85
N TRP A 92 11.81 -4.29 12.39
CA TRP A 92 11.32 -4.11 11.03
C TRP A 92 12.49 -3.82 10.11
N ILE A 93 12.74 -4.66 9.11
CA ILE A 93 13.82 -4.51 8.14
C ILE A 93 13.26 -4.27 6.73
N LEU A 94 14.03 -3.60 5.89
CA LEU A 94 13.75 -3.48 4.46
C LEU A 94 14.16 -4.80 3.79
N ALA A 95 13.22 -5.42 3.09
CA ALA A 95 13.45 -6.69 2.43
C ALA A 95 12.84 -6.70 1.02
N GLU A 96 13.44 -7.48 0.13
CA GLU A 96 12.94 -7.77 -1.21
C GLU A 96 12.22 -9.12 -1.21
N VAL A 97 11.01 -9.19 -1.75
CA VAL A 97 10.26 -10.44 -1.88
C VAL A 97 10.87 -11.29 -2.99
N LYS A 98 11.33 -12.49 -2.65
CA LYS A 98 11.87 -13.43 -3.64
C LYS A 98 10.84 -14.46 -4.09
N LYS A 99 9.96 -14.88 -3.19
CA LYS A 99 8.98 -15.91 -3.51
C LYS A 99 7.81 -15.96 -2.55
N GLN A 100 6.61 -16.20 -3.06
CA GLN A 100 5.50 -16.64 -2.23
C GLN A 100 5.55 -18.17 -2.07
N ILE A 101 5.71 -18.66 -0.84
CA ILE A 101 5.79 -20.11 -0.57
C ILE A 101 4.43 -20.71 -0.18
N SER A 102 3.49 -19.89 0.29
CA SER A 102 2.10 -20.27 0.55
C SER A 102 1.21 -19.02 0.61
N THR A 103 -0.11 -19.18 0.68
CA THR A 103 -1.07 -18.07 0.83
C THR A 103 -0.72 -17.10 1.96
N TYR A 104 -0.07 -17.57 3.03
CA TYR A 104 0.21 -16.77 4.22
C TYR A 104 1.70 -16.61 4.54
N LYS A 105 2.60 -16.96 3.62
CA LYS A 105 4.06 -16.92 3.86
C LYS A 105 4.85 -16.61 2.59
N TYR A 106 5.91 -15.84 2.78
CA TYR A 106 6.85 -15.42 1.76
C TYR A 106 8.29 -15.73 2.18
N GLU A 107 9.14 -15.93 1.19
CA GLU A 107 10.60 -15.84 1.30
C GLU A 107 11.02 -14.44 0.85
N VAL A 108 11.73 -13.74 1.73
CA VAL A 108 12.24 -12.39 1.49
C VAL A 108 13.75 -12.37 1.74
N LYS A 109 14.46 -11.48 1.05
CA LYS A 109 15.90 -11.23 1.23
C LYS A 109 16.07 -9.89 1.95
N ASP A 110 16.85 -9.84 3.03
CA ASP A 110 17.27 -8.58 3.64
C ASP A 110 18.13 -7.78 2.65
N VAL A 111 17.88 -6.49 2.50
CA VAL A 111 18.62 -5.66 1.55
C VAL A 111 20.03 -5.31 2.04
N ASP A 112 20.33 -5.47 3.33
CA ASP A 112 21.68 -5.28 3.91
C ASP A 112 22.53 -6.55 3.86
N ASP A 113 21.94 -7.68 3.42
CA ASP A 113 22.62 -8.96 3.38
C ASP A 113 23.41 -9.13 2.07
N ASP A 114 24.71 -8.88 2.18
CA ASP A 114 25.70 -8.94 1.09
C ASP A 114 26.39 -10.32 0.97
N ASP A 115 25.80 -11.38 1.55
CA ASP A 115 26.41 -12.71 1.66
C ASP A 115 26.99 -13.24 0.32
N GLU A 116 28.33 -13.24 0.21
CA GLU A 116 29.09 -13.72 -0.96
C GLU A 116 28.97 -15.25 -1.17
N GLU A 117 28.57 -16.00 -0.12
CA GLU A 117 28.44 -17.47 -0.14
C GLU A 117 27.04 -17.96 -0.54
N GLY A 118 26.08 -17.07 -0.75
CA GLY A 118 24.74 -17.39 -1.26
C GLY A 118 23.64 -16.54 -0.62
N GLU A 119 22.51 -16.38 -1.33
CA GLU A 119 21.39 -15.59 -0.84
C GLU A 119 20.70 -16.24 0.37
N LYS A 120 20.75 -15.60 1.54
CA LYS A 120 20.02 -16.04 2.72
C LYS A 120 18.58 -15.52 2.68
N LEU A 121 17.65 -16.45 2.50
CA LEU A 121 16.22 -16.14 2.46
C LEU A 121 15.56 -16.30 3.84
N LEU A 122 14.80 -15.29 4.24
CA LEU A 122 14.01 -15.26 5.46
C LEU A 122 12.57 -15.68 5.14
N THR A 123 12.04 -16.66 5.87
CA THR A 123 10.63 -17.05 5.75
C THR A 123 9.76 -16.22 6.70
N VAL A 124 8.90 -15.36 6.16
CA VAL A 124 8.09 -14.39 6.92
C VAL A 124 6.58 -14.58 6.63
N PRO A 125 5.72 -14.63 7.67
CA PRO A 125 4.27 -14.71 7.47
C PRO A 125 3.69 -13.37 6.98
N THR A 126 2.60 -13.41 6.19
CA THR A 126 1.99 -12.20 5.60
C THR A 126 1.65 -11.12 6.63
N GLY A 127 1.15 -11.49 7.81
CA GLY A 127 0.83 -10.53 8.88
C GLY A 127 2.04 -9.83 9.53
N ARG A 128 3.26 -10.09 9.03
CA ARG A 128 4.52 -9.44 9.41
C ARG A 128 5.20 -8.74 8.24
N LEU A 129 4.48 -8.55 7.14
CA LEU A 129 4.94 -7.85 5.96
C LEU A 129 4.07 -6.61 5.76
N ILE A 130 4.71 -5.48 5.48
CA ILE A 130 4.04 -4.26 5.05
C ILE A 130 4.64 -3.89 3.69
N PRO A 131 3.88 -3.94 2.59
CA PRO A 131 4.34 -3.51 1.28
C PRO A 131 4.69 -2.02 1.27
N LEU A 132 5.78 -1.67 0.56
CA LEU A 132 6.16 -0.27 0.37
C LEU A 132 5.26 0.39 -0.69
N PRO A 133 4.96 1.70 -0.56
CA PRO A 133 4.27 2.45 -1.60
C PRO A 133 5.06 2.47 -2.90
N HIS A 134 4.41 2.25 -4.04
CA HIS A 134 5.06 2.34 -5.35
C HIS A 134 5.24 3.78 -5.83
N PHE A 135 4.38 4.70 -5.38
CA PHE A 135 4.34 6.07 -5.89
C PHE A 135 4.34 7.11 -4.77
N ARG A 136 5.04 8.22 -5.03
CA ARG A 136 4.93 9.43 -4.22
C ARG A 136 3.58 10.12 -4.47
N ALA A 137 2.96 10.63 -3.42
CA ALA A 137 1.83 11.54 -3.54
C ALA A 137 2.34 12.97 -3.81
N ASP A 138 1.77 13.65 -4.82
CA ASP A 138 1.96 15.09 -5.00
C ASP A 138 1.09 15.84 -3.97
N PRO A 139 1.67 16.59 -3.01
CA PRO A 139 0.90 17.27 -1.97
C PRO A 139 -0.16 18.23 -2.51
N ARG A 140 0.01 18.75 -3.73
CA ARG A 140 -0.92 19.71 -4.34
C ARG A 140 -2.16 19.05 -4.94
N ARG A 141 -2.09 17.75 -5.22
CA ARG A 141 -3.15 16.99 -5.93
C ARG A 141 -3.71 15.86 -5.07
N HIS A 142 -2.87 15.25 -4.25
CA HIS A 142 -3.14 14.02 -3.52
C HIS A 142 -2.76 14.17 -2.04
N ALA A 143 -3.08 15.32 -1.42
CA ALA A 143 -2.82 15.55 0.01
C ALA A 143 -3.47 14.50 0.93
N HIS A 144 -4.60 13.91 0.52
CA HIS A 144 -5.27 12.82 1.24
C HIS A 144 -4.45 11.51 1.28
N ALA A 145 -3.46 11.38 0.41
CA ALA A 145 -2.54 10.24 0.33
C ALA A 145 -1.21 10.51 1.07
N LEU A 146 -1.18 11.50 1.97
CA LEU A 146 -0.04 11.79 2.83
C LEU A 146 -0.41 11.58 4.30
N PHE A 147 0.55 11.14 5.11
CA PHE A 147 0.38 11.09 6.55
C PHE A 147 0.31 12.53 7.10
N PRO A 148 -0.70 12.88 7.90
CA PRO A 148 -0.81 14.22 8.48
C PRO A 148 0.21 14.44 9.61
N VAL A 149 0.41 15.70 9.99
CA VAL A 149 1.18 16.05 11.20
C VAL A 149 0.59 15.34 12.42
N GLY A 150 1.46 14.80 13.27
CA GLY A 150 1.10 14.01 14.45
C GLY A 150 0.78 12.53 14.17
N ALA A 151 0.79 12.09 12.91
CA ALA A 151 0.56 10.69 12.58
C ALA A 151 1.70 9.82 13.12
N ILE A 152 1.33 8.69 13.76
CA ILE A 152 2.28 7.65 14.16
C ILE A 152 2.56 6.77 12.94
N VAL A 153 3.82 6.67 12.57
CA VAL A 153 4.30 5.97 11.38
C VAL A 153 5.39 4.97 11.73
N LEU A 154 5.58 4.00 10.84
CA LEU A 154 6.77 3.16 10.81
C LEU A 154 7.66 3.71 9.68
N ALA A 155 8.84 4.23 10.00
CA ALA A 155 9.68 4.94 9.05
C ALA A 155 11.11 4.37 9.03
N LEU A 156 11.74 4.32 7.85
CA LEU A 156 13.14 3.89 7.72
C LEU A 156 14.04 4.92 8.38
N TYR A 157 14.90 4.48 9.30
CA TYR A 157 15.85 5.40 9.93
C TYR A 157 16.95 5.76 8.93
N PRO A 158 17.36 7.05 8.81
CA PRO A 158 18.32 7.48 7.82
C PRO A 158 19.62 6.66 7.85
N GLN A 159 20.14 6.32 6.66
CA GLN A 159 21.37 5.54 6.48
C GLN A 159 21.34 4.13 7.06
N THR A 160 20.15 3.57 7.28
CA THR A 160 19.97 2.18 7.70
C THR A 160 18.96 1.47 6.80
N THR A 161 18.83 0.17 6.99
CA THR A 161 17.84 -0.70 6.35
C THR A 161 16.73 -1.10 7.33
N CYS A 162 16.60 -0.40 8.46
CA CYS A 162 15.65 -0.72 9.52
C CYS A 162 14.59 0.37 9.69
N PHE A 163 13.36 -0.05 9.98
CA PHE A 163 12.25 0.83 10.26
C PHE A 163 11.95 0.92 11.76
N TYR A 164 11.61 2.11 12.20
CA TYR A 164 11.33 2.42 13.60
C TYR A 164 10.07 3.28 13.70
N LYS A 165 9.44 3.22 14.87
CA LYS A 165 8.27 4.02 15.18
C LYS A 165 8.66 5.50 15.26
N GLY A 166 7.86 6.36 14.65
CA GLY A 166 8.05 7.80 14.68
C GLY A 166 6.75 8.57 14.55
N ILE A 167 6.85 9.88 14.70
CA ILE A 167 5.76 10.84 14.56
C ILE A 167 6.09 11.78 13.40
N VAL A 168 5.12 11.99 12.50
CA VAL A 168 5.24 12.98 11.43
C VAL A 168 5.15 14.38 12.01
N GLU A 169 6.23 15.15 11.92
CA GLU A 169 6.27 16.56 12.33
C GLU A 169 5.94 17.49 11.16
N SER A 170 6.38 17.13 9.94
CA SER A 170 5.98 17.84 8.73
C SER A 170 5.79 16.88 7.56
N PRO A 171 4.62 16.89 6.89
CA PRO A 171 4.46 16.23 5.60
C PRO A 171 5.21 16.99 4.49
N PRO A 172 5.49 16.32 3.34
CA PRO A 172 6.02 16.97 2.14
C PRO A 172 5.14 18.13 1.68
N THR A 173 5.75 19.24 1.28
CA THR A 173 5.03 20.40 0.73
C THR A 173 5.11 20.48 -0.79
N GLY A 174 6.21 19.97 -1.36
CA GLY A 174 6.45 19.75 -2.77
C GLY A 174 6.48 18.27 -3.16
N PRO A 175 6.39 17.96 -4.46
CA PRO A 175 6.36 16.58 -4.95
C PRO A 175 7.66 15.79 -4.71
N ASN A 176 8.77 16.49 -4.51
CA ASN A 176 10.09 15.89 -4.27
C ASN A 176 10.54 16.03 -2.81
N ASP A 177 9.74 16.66 -1.96
CA ASP A 177 10.07 16.83 -0.55
C ASP A 177 9.87 15.50 0.19
N ASP A 178 10.59 15.36 1.30
CA ASP A 178 10.51 14.24 2.22
C ASP A 178 9.61 14.59 3.42
N TYR A 179 9.18 13.58 4.17
CA TYR A 179 8.60 13.79 5.50
C TYR A 179 9.68 14.24 6.47
N LEU A 180 9.33 15.04 7.46
CA LEU A 180 10.14 15.22 8.67
C LEU A 180 9.53 14.38 9.79
N VAL A 181 10.30 13.42 10.30
CA VAL A 181 9.86 12.43 11.29
C VAL A 181 10.71 12.55 12.55
N ALA A 182 10.06 12.62 13.71
CA ALA A 182 10.71 12.45 15.01
C ALA A 182 10.54 10.99 15.46
N PHE A 183 11.65 10.26 15.62
CA PHE A 183 11.64 8.85 15.97
C PHE A 183 11.55 8.65 17.48
N GLU A 184 10.89 7.59 17.93
CA GLU A 184 10.89 7.22 19.35
C GLU A 184 12.29 6.77 19.76
N ASP A 185 12.92 7.52 20.68
CA ASP A 185 14.29 7.29 21.12
C ASP A 185 14.46 7.72 22.59
N SER A 186 14.61 6.70 23.45
CA SER A 186 14.77 6.87 24.91
C SER A 186 16.07 7.53 25.34
N THR A 187 17.03 7.71 24.43
CA THR A 187 18.29 8.42 24.73
C THR A 187 18.08 9.94 24.81
N PHE A 188 16.99 10.46 24.23
CA PHE A 188 16.61 11.86 24.32
C PHE A 188 15.67 12.10 25.51
N PRO A 189 15.80 13.25 26.23
CA PRO A 189 14.93 13.57 27.37
C PRO A 189 13.43 13.64 27.02
N SER A 190 13.11 14.00 25.79
CA SER A 190 11.74 14.02 25.24
C SER A 190 11.18 12.63 24.95
N GLY A 191 12.03 11.59 24.89
CA GLY A 191 11.71 10.28 24.33
C GLY A 191 11.65 10.26 22.80
N TYR A 192 12.06 11.35 22.13
CA TYR A 192 12.05 11.46 20.67
C TYR A 192 13.33 12.09 20.12
N SER A 193 13.78 11.60 18.97
CA SER A 193 14.88 12.18 18.21
C SER A 193 14.54 13.59 17.70
N PRO A 194 15.54 14.39 17.29
CA PRO A 194 15.31 15.50 16.38
C PRO A 194 14.58 15.03 15.12
N THR A 195 13.91 15.95 14.43
CA THR A 195 13.22 15.64 13.16
C THR A 195 14.22 15.32 12.06
N LEU A 196 14.04 14.17 11.43
CA LEU A 196 14.90 13.70 10.34
C LEU A 196 14.09 13.57 9.04
N PRO A 197 14.70 13.90 7.88
CA PRO A 197 14.04 13.72 6.59
C PRO A 197 13.93 12.24 6.23
N VAL A 198 12.74 11.80 5.82
CA VAL A 198 12.46 10.43 5.37
C VAL A 198 11.64 10.46 4.07
N PRO A 199 12.14 9.87 2.97
CA PRO A 199 11.40 9.79 1.71
C PRO A 199 10.03 9.11 1.87
N GLN A 200 9.03 9.56 1.10
CA GLN A 200 7.67 9.00 1.19
C GLN A 200 7.60 7.47 1.02
N LEU A 201 8.48 6.92 0.16
CA LEU A 201 8.61 5.47 -0.08
C LEU A 201 8.90 4.66 1.20
N TYR A 202 9.51 5.30 2.20
CA TYR A 202 9.99 4.67 3.40
C TYR A 202 9.23 5.11 4.66
N VAL A 203 8.06 5.71 4.50
CA VAL A 203 7.13 6.03 5.60
C VAL A 203 5.88 5.20 5.41
N LEU A 204 5.60 4.33 6.35
CA LEU A 204 4.54 3.33 6.30
C LEU A 204 3.55 3.52 7.45
N THR A 205 2.35 2.96 7.28
CA THR A 205 1.37 2.87 8.36
C THR A 205 1.95 2.04 9.49
N HIS A 206 1.97 2.59 10.71
CA HIS A 206 2.36 1.82 11.88
C HIS A 206 1.28 0.79 12.24
N CYS A 207 1.65 -0.49 12.25
CA CYS A 207 0.79 -1.55 12.76
C CYS A 207 1.41 -2.16 14.03
N GLU A 208 0.56 -2.45 15.02
CA GLU A 208 1.01 -3.24 16.15
C GLU A 208 1.27 -4.67 15.69
N VAL A 209 2.47 -5.18 15.96
CA VAL A 209 2.79 -6.56 15.63
C VAL A 209 1.87 -7.46 16.46
N PRO A 210 1.18 -8.43 15.84
CA PRO A 210 0.40 -9.41 16.58
C PRO A 210 1.30 -10.12 17.58
N GLN A 211 1.07 -9.88 18.87
CA GLN A 211 1.80 -10.57 19.93
C GLN A 211 1.54 -12.07 19.74
N GLN A 212 2.60 -12.85 19.50
CA GLN A 212 2.47 -14.29 19.66
C GLN A 212 1.98 -14.51 21.09
N HIS A 213 0.78 -15.07 21.26
CA HIS A 213 0.30 -15.46 22.57
C HIS A 213 1.38 -16.33 23.23
N ARG A 214 2.19 -15.72 24.10
CA ARG A 214 3.11 -16.46 24.97
C ARG A 214 2.19 -17.33 25.79
N LYS A 215 2.12 -18.64 25.47
CA LYS A 215 1.45 -19.62 26.31
C LYS A 215 1.92 -19.33 27.72
N ARG A 216 1.02 -18.81 28.56
CA ARG A 216 1.29 -18.61 29.99
C ARG A 216 1.73 -19.97 30.49
N ARG A 217 3.03 -20.15 30.73
CA ARG A 217 3.53 -21.27 31.53
C ARG A 217 2.84 -21.10 32.87
N LYS A 218 1.80 -21.90 33.12
CA LYS A 218 1.21 -22.03 34.45
C LYS A 218 2.39 -22.39 35.35
N SER A 219 2.74 -21.48 36.26
CA SER A 219 3.56 -21.85 37.41
C SER A 219 2.87 -23.02 38.12
N PRO A 220 3.61 -24.01 38.63
CA PRO A 220 2.99 -25.12 39.33
C PRO A 220 2.23 -24.55 40.52
N LEU A 221 0.93 -24.83 40.55
CA LEU A 221 0.07 -24.59 41.69
C LEU A 221 0.62 -25.47 42.83
N SER A 222 1.05 -24.85 43.92
CA SER A 222 1.36 -25.55 45.16
C SER A 222 0.04 -26.08 45.74
N SER A 223 -0.20 -27.36 45.51
CA SER A 223 -1.08 -28.24 46.29
C SER A 223 -0.12 -29.31 46.80
N ASP A 224 -0.07 -29.72 48.06
CA ASP A 224 -1.11 -30.03 49.04
C ASP A 224 -0.30 -30.82 50.11
N LEU A 225 -0.45 -30.74 51.43
CA LEU A 225 -1.60 -31.11 52.24
C LEU A 225 -1.20 -31.00 53.74
N THR A 226 -2.16 -30.54 54.53
CA THR A 226 -2.47 -30.93 55.93
C THR A 226 -2.42 -32.45 56.10
N ASP A 227 -2.03 -33.06 57.20
CA ASP A 227 -2.61 -33.00 58.55
C ASP A 227 -1.86 -34.10 59.36
N GLU A 228 -1.88 -34.06 60.68
CA GLU A 228 -1.97 -35.24 61.58
C GLU A 228 -1.90 -34.74 63.03
N ALA A 229 -2.77 -35.32 63.85
CA ALA A 229 -3.30 -34.76 65.08
C ALA A 229 -2.65 -35.36 66.35
N GLN A 230 -2.72 -34.58 67.43
CA GLN A 230 -3.07 -34.94 68.82
C GLN A 230 -2.24 -35.93 69.69
N SER A 231 -2.36 -35.67 71.01
CA SER A 231 -1.96 -36.42 72.23
C SER A 231 -0.49 -36.27 72.65
N ASP A 232 -0.11 -35.86 73.87
CA ASP A 232 -0.77 -35.61 75.17
C ASP A 232 -0.10 -34.40 75.87
#